data_AF-A0A928L3H3-F1
#
_entry.id   AF-A0A928L3H3-F1
#
_cell.length_a   1.000
_cell.length_b   1.000
_cell.length_c   1.000
_cell.angle_alpha   90.00
_cell.angle_beta   90.00
_cell.angle_gamma   90.00
#
_symmetry.space_group_name_H-M   'P 1'
#
loop_
_entity.id
_entity.type
_entity.pdbx_description
1 polymer ?
#
loop_
_entity_poly.entity_id
_entity_poly.type
_entity_poly.pdbx_seq_one_letter_code
_entity_poly.pdbx_strand_id
1 'polypeptide(L)'
;MTVSGCNKELTFSAFRDKLNTSYINWEVITMKQGIFRKLIGAAAACTMAAAAVPFSASAATEQVLVGYRGDINFDGAVSVTDAVILAHHLNLTAPMTDAASADRADMDRNGAINAIDLTLLKRAMYNQVFEGIYEEVEIPEAQLMEAPIKAVRPSVPSVGDVKILMVTVNFPDCSFTEGYTDEQVQDMMFGPSDPASPLYPMESISGYFSRASYGRLNMTGEVYSYTSSNSIDSYVGRTDDLVDEVLAALDDRIDYSQFDADGNGTMDTMLLALPGSASTDDWWPCNGGYYNNRYFDGVVLGNLCVGGWALSDVTGFISTWVHELGHGMGLPDYYKYVNTEDGYYGLNGDAGLEMMDDAFGDMSAFSKLMLGWYTTDEVMLYNGGTQTYTLQSSQQAPNCIVIPRYDINGYLSEYFIVEYATYEGNNIHWLFANGGIRILHCQAEIVEGYWGPELKYNNYGMYYDDSNQKQRVLRLVNEGNGFFGSGAVINSGTAGFAWYDDNGYQTVDPGVTVSVGQLTDGSYTITISQ
;
A
#
# COMPACT_ATOMS: atom_id res chain seq x y z
N MET A 1 34.05 4.59 -2.83
CA MET A 1 34.64 4.87 -1.50
C MET A 1 33.68 4.22 -0.53
N THR A 2 34.21 3.49 0.45
CA THR A 2 33.53 2.70 1.50
C THR A 2 32.11 3.19 1.86
N VAL A 3 31.25 2.31 2.36
CA VAL A 3 30.13 2.72 3.24
C VAL A 3 30.78 3.54 4.38
N SER A 4 30.90 4.84 4.15
CA SER A 4 31.76 5.79 4.86
C SER A 4 30.99 7.09 4.83
N GLY A 5 29.97 7.14 5.68
CA GLY A 5 29.09 8.27 5.77
C GLY A 5 27.79 8.00 6.51
N CYS A 6 27.69 6.95 7.34
CA CYS A 6 26.62 6.88 8.33
C CYS A 6 27.05 7.74 9.53
N ASN A 7 26.87 9.06 9.42
CA ASN A 7 27.07 9.96 10.55
C ASN A 7 25.85 9.84 11.48
N LYS A 8 26.02 9.01 12.52
CA LYS A 8 25.73 9.28 13.93
C LYS A 8 24.71 10.37 14.23
N GLU A 9 23.47 9.97 14.51
CA GLU A 9 22.85 10.13 15.83
C GLU A 9 21.44 9.52 15.82
N LEU A 10 21.41 8.27 16.24
CA LEU A 10 20.29 7.59 16.82
C LEU A 10 19.51 8.46 17.81
N THR A 11 18.24 8.73 17.53
CA THR A 11 17.28 9.08 18.59
C THR A 11 16.00 8.25 18.50
N PHE A 12 16.11 6.94 18.75
CA PHE A 12 15.05 6.23 19.48
C PHE A 12 14.97 6.66 20.96
N SER A 13 15.84 7.57 21.42
CA SER A 13 15.63 8.27 22.69
C SER A 13 14.29 9.02 22.73
N ALA A 14 13.77 9.47 21.57
CA ALA A 14 12.44 10.07 21.47
C ALA A 14 11.29 9.07 21.73
N PHE A 15 11.50 7.78 21.46
CA PHE A 15 10.57 6.71 21.85
C PHE A 15 10.60 6.46 23.37
N ARG A 16 11.80 6.54 23.97
CA ARG A 16 11.98 6.36 25.42
C ARG A 16 11.48 7.54 26.26
N ASP A 17 11.58 8.77 25.75
CA ASP A 17 11.16 9.97 26.49
C ASP A 17 9.64 10.19 26.46
N LYS A 18 8.93 9.74 25.42
CA LYS A 18 7.45 9.68 25.43
C LYS A 18 6.89 8.55 26.31
N LEU A 19 7.63 7.46 26.52
CA LEU A 19 7.20 6.34 27.37
C LEU A 19 7.48 6.56 28.88
N ASN A 20 8.39 7.47 29.25
CA ASN A 20 8.81 7.65 30.64
C ASN A 20 8.02 8.69 31.45
N THR A 21 6.95 9.26 30.91
CA THR A 21 6.03 10.14 31.66
C THR A 21 4.65 9.54 31.87
N SER A 22 4.58 8.33 32.43
CA SER A 22 3.43 7.93 33.27
C SER A 22 3.74 6.66 34.06
N TYR A 23 4.16 6.86 35.31
CA TYR A 23 4.09 5.83 36.35
C TYR A 23 2.64 5.37 36.53
N ILE A 24 2.34 4.11 36.19
CA ILE A 24 1.32 3.32 36.90
C ILE A 24 1.89 1.90 37.10
N ASN A 25 2.22 1.60 38.35
CA ASN A 25 2.55 0.27 38.85
C ASN A 25 1.44 -0.73 38.52
N TRP A 26 1.78 -1.90 37.98
CA TRP A 26 1.03 -3.13 38.24
C TRP A 26 1.98 -4.30 38.51
N GLU A 27 1.74 -4.92 39.66
CA GLU A 27 2.50 -6.01 40.24
C GLU A 27 2.35 -7.33 39.47
N VAL A 28 3.43 -8.12 39.52
CA VAL A 28 3.54 -9.58 39.47
C VAL A 28 2.23 -10.38 39.43
N ILE A 29 2.02 -11.15 38.35
CA ILE A 29 1.27 -12.40 38.41
C ILE A 29 2.04 -13.51 37.66
N THR A 30 2.73 -14.35 38.44
CA THR A 30 3.08 -15.72 38.08
C THR A 30 1.85 -16.63 38.13
N MET A 31 1.59 -17.45 37.10
CA MET A 31 0.99 -18.79 37.33
C MET A 31 1.14 -19.79 36.16
N LYS A 32 2.00 -20.79 36.40
CA LYS A 32 1.87 -22.26 36.21
C LYS A 32 1.72 -22.90 34.82
N GLN A 33 2.75 -23.72 34.52
CA GLN A 33 2.72 -24.89 33.63
C GLN A 33 1.76 -26.00 34.11
N GLY A 34 1.21 -26.76 33.16
CA GLY A 34 0.55 -28.06 33.34
C GLY A 34 0.51 -28.86 32.03
N ILE A 35 0.92 -30.13 32.08
CA ILE A 35 1.42 -30.99 30.99
C ILE A 35 0.41 -32.13 30.64
N PHE A 36 0.54 -32.72 29.43
CA PHE A 36 0.25 -34.11 28.96
C PHE A 36 -1.15 -34.41 28.33
N ARG A 37 -1.37 -35.21 27.25
CA ARG A 37 -0.62 -36.22 26.44
C ARG A 37 -1.28 -36.46 25.04
N LYS A 38 -0.42 -36.67 24.02
CA LYS A 38 -0.40 -37.64 22.87
C LYS A 38 -1.66 -38.37 22.35
N LEU A 39 -1.75 -38.49 21.00
CA LEU A 39 -1.86 -39.73 20.18
C LEU A 39 -1.71 -39.37 18.66
N ILE A 40 -0.55 -39.58 18.03
CA ILE A 40 -0.17 -40.65 17.05
C ILE A 40 -1.18 -40.92 15.92
N GLY A 41 -0.74 -40.74 14.66
CA GLY A 41 -1.23 -41.58 13.55
C GLY A 41 -0.98 -41.08 12.12
N ALA A 42 0.00 -41.72 11.47
CA ALA A 42 0.10 -42.01 10.03
C ALA A 42 0.63 -40.93 9.06
N ALA A 43 1.84 -41.22 8.58
CA ALA A 43 2.42 -40.71 7.35
C ALA A 43 1.59 -41.10 6.12
N ALA A 44 1.43 -40.15 5.20
CA ALA A 44 1.15 -40.43 3.80
C ALA A 44 2.00 -39.47 2.97
N ALA A 45 3.02 -40.02 2.31
CA ALA A 45 3.76 -39.34 1.27
C ALA A 45 2.81 -39.11 0.08
N CYS A 46 2.48 -37.85 -0.19
CA CYS A 46 1.86 -37.43 -1.43
C CYS A 46 2.83 -36.49 -2.14
N THR A 47 3.44 -36.99 -3.21
CA THR A 47 4.07 -36.21 -4.27
C THR A 47 3.08 -35.16 -4.79
N MET A 48 3.26 -33.90 -4.40
CA MET A 48 2.58 -32.77 -5.02
C MET A 48 3.43 -32.34 -6.21
N ALA A 49 3.01 -32.77 -7.41
CA ALA A 49 3.47 -32.15 -8.63
C ALA A 49 3.04 -30.68 -8.60
N ALA A 50 4.00 -29.78 -8.75
CA ALA A 50 3.77 -28.37 -9.00
C ALA A 50 2.99 -28.22 -10.31
N ALA A 51 1.67 -28.13 -10.21
CA ALA A 51 0.87 -27.53 -11.25
C ALA A 51 0.85 -26.04 -10.94
N ALA A 52 1.68 -25.27 -11.66
CA ALA A 52 1.44 -23.85 -11.84
C ALA A 52 0.02 -23.72 -12.40
N VAL A 53 -0.93 -23.37 -11.54
CA VAL A 53 -2.25 -22.94 -11.99
C VAL A 53 -2.05 -21.51 -12.46
N PRO A 54 -2.16 -21.21 -13.76
CA PRO A 54 -2.21 -19.81 -14.16
C PRO A 54 -3.45 -19.22 -13.47
N PHE A 55 -3.24 -18.28 -12.56
CA PHE A 55 -4.30 -17.40 -12.09
C PHE A 55 -4.65 -16.51 -13.28
N SER A 56 -5.50 -17.00 -14.18
CA SER A 56 -6.32 -16.09 -14.97
C SER A 56 -7.34 -15.54 -14.00
N ALA A 57 -7.16 -14.28 -13.58
CA ALA A 57 -8.22 -13.54 -12.91
C ALA A 57 -9.47 -13.66 -13.79
N SER A 58 -10.48 -14.42 -13.35
CA SER A 58 -11.76 -14.41 -14.05
C SER A 58 -12.39 -13.07 -13.73
N ALA A 59 -12.60 -12.23 -14.74
CA ALA A 59 -13.33 -10.98 -14.59
C ALA A 59 -14.62 -11.24 -13.81
N ALA A 60 -14.89 -10.43 -12.79
CA ALA A 60 -16.13 -10.54 -12.05
C ALA A 60 -17.29 -10.21 -12.99
N THR A 61 -18.26 -11.11 -13.09
CA THR A 61 -19.48 -10.89 -13.89
C THR A 61 -20.63 -10.46 -12.99
N GLU A 62 -21.38 -9.43 -13.39
CA GLU A 62 -22.62 -9.03 -12.72
C GLU A 62 -23.84 -9.30 -13.61
N GLN A 63 -24.94 -9.73 -12.99
CA GLN A 63 -26.22 -9.90 -13.69
C GLN A 63 -26.99 -8.58 -13.68
N VAL A 64 -27.07 -7.93 -14.84
CA VAL A 64 -27.81 -6.67 -15.00
C VAL A 64 -29.16 -6.95 -15.64
N LEU A 65 -30.23 -6.37 -15.09
CA LEU A 65 -31.56 -6.43 -15.68
C LEU A 65 -31.59 -5.61 -16.98
N VAL A 66 -31.78 -6.25 -18.12
CA VAL A 66 -31.79 -5.61 -19.46
C VAL A 66 -33.20 -5.46 -20.05
N GLY A 67 -34.23 -5.95 -19.35
CA GLY A 67 -35.63 -5.80 -19.74
C GLY A 67 -36.52 -6.87 -19.13
N TYR A 68 -37.76 -6.95 -19.59
CA TYR A 68 -38.75 -7.90 -19.09
C TYR A 68 -39.29 -8.78 -20.22
N ARG A 69 -39.53 -10.06 -19.92
CA ARG A 69 -40.33 -10.93 -20.79
C ARG A 69 -41.75 -10.36 -20.86
N GLY A 70 -42.20 -10.07 -22.08
CA GLY A 70 -43.42 -9.35 -22.38
C GLY A 70 -43.24 -7.89 -22.80
N ASP A 71 -42.05 -7.29 -22.68
CA ASP A 71 -41.71 -5.95 -23.20
C ASP A 71 -41.29 -6.06 -24.67
N ILE A 72 -42.27 -6.34 -25.53
CA ILE A 72 -42.04 -6.73 -26.92
C ILE A 72 -41.54 -5.53 -27.74
N ASN A 73 -41.91 -4.30 -27.36
CA ASN A 73 -41.49 -3.09 -28.06
C ASN A 73 -40.23 -2.42 -27.49
N PHE A 74 -39.62 -2.98 -26.43
CA PHE A 74 -38.38 -2.52 -25.80
C PHE A 74 -38.49 -1.11 -25.21
N ASP A 75 -39.68 -0.69 -24.79
CA ASP A 75 -39.88 0.61 -24.16
C ASP A 75 -39.61 0.61 -22.64
N GLY A 76 -39.24 -0.57 -22.10
CA GLY A 76 -38.93 -0.77 -20.69
C GLY A 76 -40.17 -1.06 -19.84
N ALA A 77 -41.37 -1.16 -20.43
CA ALA A 77 -42.61 -1.42 -19.72
C ALA A 77 -43.48 -2.48 -20.41
N VAL A 78 -43.82 -3.54 -19.69
CA VAL A 78 -44.80 -4.53 -20.16
C VAL A 78 -46.21 -3.94 -20.10
N SER A 79 -46.76 -3.57 -21.25
CA SER A 79 -47.96 -2.74 -21.37
C SER A 79 -49.00 -3.30 -22.36
N VAL A 80 -50.12 -2.57 -22.52
CA VAL A 80 -51.15 -2.92 -23.52
C VAL A 80 -50.61 -2.86 -24.94
N THR A 81 -49.61 -2.02 -25.18
CA THR A 81 -48.94 -1.90 -26.48
C THR A 81 -48.31 -3.23 -26.89
N ASP A 82 -47.67 -3.93 -25.95
CA ASP A 82 -47.05 -5.24 -26.20
C ASP A 82 -48.09 -6.32 -26.47
N ALA A 83 -49.18 -6.33 -25.70
CA ALA A 83 -50.29 -7.25 -25.94
C ALA A 83 -50.94 -7.04 -27.32
N VAL A 84 -50.97 -5.80 -27.81
CA VAL A 84 -51.45 -5.48 -29.16
C VAL A 84 -50.48 -5.99 -30.23
N ILE A 85 -49.16 -5.81 -30.04
CA ILE A 85 -48.14 -6.33 -30.96
C ILE A 85 -48.23 -7.86 -31.06
N LEU A 86 -48.31 -8.55 -29.92
CA LEU A 86 -48.46 -10.00 -29.88
C LEU A 86 -49.76 -10.46 -30.55
N ALA A 87 -50.88 -9.78 -30.31
CA ALA A 87 -52.15 -10.09 -30.97
C ALA A 87 -52.10 -9.87 -32.49
N HIS A 88 -51.38 -8.84 -32.97
CA HIS A 88 -51.22 -8.60 -34.40
C HIS A 88 -50.35 -9.66 -35.09
N HIS A 89 -49.32 -10.15 -34.40
CA HIS A 89 -48.50 -11.27 -34.86
C HIS A 89 -49.33 -12.56 -34.97
N LEU A 90 -50.10 -12.91 -33.94
CA LEU A 90 -50.95 -14.11 -33.94
C LEU A 90 -52.04 -14.08 -35.03
N ASN A 91 -52.54 -12.89 -35.36
CA ASN A 91 -53.52 -12.69 -36.43
C ASN A 91 -52.89 -12.52 -37.81
N LEU A 92 -51.56 -12.63 -37.94
CA LEU A 92 -50.80 -12.45 -39.19
C LEU A 92 -51.01 -11.09 -39.87
N THR A 93 -51.47 -10.10 -39.10
CA THR A 93 -51.72 -8.73 -39.60
C THR A 93 -50.48 -7.85 -39.56
N ALA A 94 -49.58 -8.11 -38.62
CA ALA A 94 -48.23 -7.56 -38.56
C ALA A 94 -47.32 -8.57 -37.83
N PRO A 95 -46.75 -9.54 -38.56
CA PRO A 95 -45.89 -10.55 -37.94
C PRO A 95 -44.61 -9.92 -37.37
N MET A 96 -44.32 -10.18 -36.10
CA MET A 96 -42.97 -10.01 -35.54
C MET A 96 -41.95 -10.78 -36.39
N THR A 97 -40.82 -10.13 -36.70
CA THR A 97 -39.77 -10.69 -37.57
C THR A 97 -38.38 -10.69 -36.92
N ASP A 98 -38.23 -9.97 -35.81
CA ASP A 98 -36.99 -9.91 -35.06
C ASP A 98 -37.00 -10.94 -33.92
N ALA A 99 -35.86 -11.61 -33.75
CA ALA A 99 -35.72 -12.71 -32.80
C ALA A 99 -35.84 -12.25 -31.34
N ALA A 100 -35.50 -10.98 -31.06
CA ALA A 100 -35.48 -10.44 -29.71
C ALA A 100 -36.90 -10.08 -29.20
N SER A 101 -37.78 -9.54 -30.06
CA SER A 101 -39.21 -9.44 -29.78
C SER A 101 -39.84 -10.82 -29.66
N ALA A 102 -39.44 -11.76 -30.53
CA ALA A 102 -39.97 -13.11 -30.53
C ALA A 102 -39.66 -13.86 -29.22
N ASP A 103 -38.42 -13.76 -28.71
CA ASP A 103 -38.06 -14.33 -27.41
C ASP A 103 -38.84 -13.66 -26.27
N ARG A 104 -38.93 -12.32 -26.25
CA ARG A 104 -39.70 -11.60 -25.23
C ARG A 104 -41.21 -11.93 -25.29
N ALA A 105 -41.72 -12.29 -26.47
CA ALA A 105 -43.11 -12.65 -26.70
C ALA A 105 -43.45 -14.10 -26.33
N ASP A 106 -42.46 -15.01 -26.27
CA ASP A 106 -42.61 -16.39 -25.82
C ASP A 106 -42.64 -16.42 -24.28
N MET A 107 -43.84 -16.25 -23.71
CA MET A 107 -44.03 -16.04 -22.27
C MET A 107 -43.86 -17.33 -21.46
N ASP A 108 -44.07 -18.51 -22.06
CA ASP A 108 -43.87 -19.80 -21.40
C ASP A 108 -42.57 -20.51 -21.79
N ARG A 109 -41.76 -19.91 -22.67
CA ARG A 109 -40.43 -20.38 -23.11
C ARG A 109 -40.49 -21.73 -23.83
N ASN A 110 -41.60 -22.03 -24.49
CA ASN A 110 -41.77 -23.30 -25.20
C ASN A 110 -41.20 -23.27 -26.63
N GLY A 111 -40.70 -22.11 -27.09
CA GLY A 111 -40.15 -21.88 -28.42
C GLY A 111 -41.19 -21.55 -29.50
N ALA A 112 -42.47 -21.35 -29.13
CA ALA A 112 -43.56 -21.13 -30.07
C ALA A 112 -44.54 -20.05 -29.58
N ILE A 113 -44.57 -18.92 -30.28
CA ILE A 113 -45.47 -17.79 -30.00
C ILE A 113 -46.91 -18.15 -30.41
N ASN A 114 -47.80 -18.28 -29.44
CA ASN A 114 -49.19 -18.69 -29.65
C ASN A 114 -50.17 -18.00 -28.68
N ALA A 115 -51.44 -18.42 -28.68
CA ALA A 115 -52.48 -17.80 -27.87
C ALA A 115 -52.27 -17.96 -26.34
N ILE A 116 -51.48 -18.96 -25.92
CA ILE A 116 -51.08 -19.16 -24.53
C ILE A 116 -50.19 -17.99 -24.08
N ASP A 117 -49.25 -17.56 -24.91
CA ASP A 117 -48.36 -16.43 -24.60
C ASP A 117 -49.13 -15.13 -24.42
N LEU A 118 -50.09 -14.85 -25.31
CA LEU A 118 -50.96 -13.69 -25.18
C LEU A 118 -51.79 -13.72 -23.89
N THR A 119 -52.17 -14.92 -23.44
CA THR A 119 -52.91 -15.11 -22.18
C THR A 119 -52.00 -14.86 -20.98
N LEU A 120 -50.76 -15.36 -21.02
CA LEU A 120 -49.77 -15.17 -19.97
C LEU A 120 -49.30 -13.71 -19.88
N LEU A 121 -49.09 -13.03 -21.02
CA LEU A 121 -48.78 -11.61 -21.08
C LEU A 121 -49.87 -10.76 -20.43
N LYS A 122 -51.14 -10.99 -20.79
CA LYS A 122 -52.28 -10.30 -20.17
C LYS A 122 -52.39 -10.58 -18.68
N ARG A 123 -52.10 -11.81 -18.25
CA ARG A 123 -52.09 -12.19 -16.83
C ARG A 123 -50.96 -11.51 -16.06
N ALA A 124 -49.76 -11.46 -16.63
CA ALA A 124 -48.60 -10.75 -16.07
C ALA A 124 -48.91 -9.26 -15.89
N MET A 125 -49.50 -8.63 -16.91
CA MET A 125 -49.96 -7.24 -16.83
C MET A 125 -51.03 -7.02 -15.75
N TYR A 126 -51.99 -7.93 -15.59
CA TYR A 126 -53.03 -7.80 -14.57
C TYR A 126 -52.46 -7.95 -13.15
N ASN A 127 -51.53 -8.89 -12.96
CA ASN A 127 -50.93 -9.17 -11.66
C ASN A 127 -49.74 -8.24 -11.34
N GLN A 128 -49.26 -7.48 -12.31
CA GLN A 128 -48.05 -6.64 -12.20
C GLN A 128 -46.82 -7.44 -11.79
N VAL A 129 -46.68 -8.65 -12.35
CA VAL A 129 -45.54 -9.55 -12.11
C VAL A 129 -44.93 -9.91 -13.46
N PHE A 130 -43.69 -9.48 -13.67
CA PHE A 130 -42.96 -9.67 -14.92
C PHE A 130 -41.65 -10.40 -14.66
N GLU A 131 -41.27 -11.25 -15.60
CA GLU A 131 -40.01 -11.99 -15.51
C GLU A 131 -38.89 -11.14 -16.10
N GLY A 132 -37.86 -10.82 -15.30
CA GLY A 132 -36.70 -10.07 -15.77
C GLY A 132 -35.82 -10.91 -16.70
N ILE A 133 -35.26 -10.26 -17.72
CA ILE A 133 -34.20 -10.80 -18.58
C ILE A 133 -32.90 -10.17 -18.10
N TYR A 134 -31.91 -11.00 -17.79
CA TYR A 134 -30.62 -10.58 -17.26
C TYR A 134 -29.52 -10.95 -18.23
N GLU A 135 -28.57 -10.03 -18.42
CA GLU A 135 -27.32 -10.29 -19.13
C GLU A 135 -26.16 -10.32 -18.14
N GLU A 136 -25.23 -11.25 -18.34
CA GLU A 136 -23.95 -11.25 -17.64
C GLU A 136 -23.03 -10.24 -18.34
N VAL A 137 -22.66 -9.20 -17.62
CA VAL A 137 -21.70 -8.20 -18.10
C VAL A 137 -20.38 -8.43 -17.37
N GLU A 138 -19.28 -8.52 -18.13
CA GLU A 138 -17.94 -8.48 -17.56
C GLU A 138 -17.70 -7.08 -16.98
N ILE A 139 -17.44 -7.00 -15.68
CA ILE A 139 -16.91 -5.78 -15.08
C ILE A 139 -15.41 -5.81 -15.36
N PRO A 140 -14.85 -4.81 -16.07
CA PRO A 140 -13.41 -4.70 -16.20
C PRO A 140 -12.77 -4.67 -14.83
N GLU A 141 -11.79 -5.54 -14.59
CA GLU A 141 -10.95 -5.45 -13.40
C GLU A 141 -10.40 -4.02 -13.32
N ALA A 142 -10.66 -3.33 -12.21
CA ALA A 142 -10.27 -1.93 -12.08
C ALA A 142 -8.75 -1.84 -12.24
N GLN A 143 -8.30 -1.30 -13.37
CA GLN A 143 -6.89 -1.30 -13.72
C GLN A 143 -6.15 -0.38 -12.74
N LEU A 144 -5.20 -0.96 -12.01
CA LEU A 144 -4.29 -0.19 -11.17
C LEU A 144 -3.59 0.88 -12.02
N MET A 145 -3.39 2.04 -11.43
CA MET A 145 -2.52 3.03 -12.05
C MET A 145 -1.09 2.47 -12.16
N GLU A 146 -0.34 2.92 -13.16
CA GLU A 146 1.10 2.67 -13.15
C GLU A 146 1.73 3.42 -11.97
N ALA A 147 2.52 2.71 -11.16
CA ALA A 147 3.21 3.27 -10.01
C ALA A 147 4.21 4.36 -10.47
N PRO A 148 4.00 5.65 -10.13
CA PRO A 148 4.89 6.73 -10.54
C PRO A 148 6.34 6.52 -10.09
N ILE A 149 6.54 5.84 -8.95
CA ILE A 149 7.87 5.57 -8.40
C ILE A 149 8.73 4.67 -9.30
N LYS A 150 8.14 3.93 -10.26
CA LYS A 150 8.92 3.17 -11.26
C LYS A 150 9.90 4.06 -12.03
N ALA A 151 9.64 5.36 -12.11
CA ALA A 151 10.55 6.32 -12.71
C ALA A 151 11.95 6.35 -12.05
N VAL A 152 12.07 6.02 -10.76
CA VAL A 152 13.36 5.91 -10.05
C VAL A 152 14.03 4.54 -10.20
N ARG A 153 13.39 3.60 -10.91
CA ARG A 153 13.89 2.24 -11.18
C ARG A 153 14.25 1.47 -9.89
N PRO A 154 13.31 1.36 -8.94
CA PRO A 154 13.54 0.57 -7.73
C PRO A 154 13.75 -0.91 -8.08
N SER A 155 14.49 -1.64 -7.24
CA SER A 155 14.67 -3.09 -7.40
C SER A 155 13.50 -3.90 -6.86
N VAL A 156 12.75 -3.36 -5.88
CA VAL A 156 11.60 -4.06 -5.31
C VAL A 156 10.32 -3.61 -6.03
N PRO A 157 9.56 -4.54 -6.65
CA PRO A 157 8.24 -4.21 -7.17
C PRO A 157 7.29 -3.75 -6.05
N SER A 158 6.51 -2.70 -6.31
CA SER A 158 5.57 -2.14 -5.33
C SER A 158 4.16 -2.75 -5.39
N VAL A 159 3.89 -3.62 -6.37
CA VAL A 159 2.59 -4.26 -6.59
C VAL A 159 2.77 -5.73 -7.00
N GLY A 160 1.77 -6.55 -6.75
CA GLY A 160 1.79 -7.98 -7.05
C GLY A 160 2.39 -8.82 -5.92
N ASP A 161 2.87 -10.01 -6.26
CA ASP A 161 3.49 -10.95 -5.33
C ASP A 161 4.99 -10.72 -5.28
N VAL A 162 5.52 -10.39 -4.10
CA VAL A 162 6.96 -10.18 -3.87
C VAL A 162 7.43 -11.11 -2.77
N LYS A 163 8.49 -11.87 -3.05
CA LYS A 163 9.08 -12.79 -2.08
C LYS A 163 10.45 -12.26 -1.65
N ILE A 164 10.62 -12.06 -0.35
CA ILE A 164 11.80 -11.43 0.25
C ILE A 164 12.72 -12.49 0.87
N LEU A 165 14.01 -12.43 0.57
CA LEU A 165 15.01 -13.19 1.30
C LEU A 165 15.39 -12.46 2.59
N MET A 166 15.28 -13.13 3.73
CA MET A 166 15.82 -12.64 4.99
C MET A 166 16.87 -13.60 5.54
N VAL A 167 18.01 -13.07 5.96
CA VAL A 167 19.05 -13.85 6.63
C VAL A 167 19.42 -13.20 7.96
N THR A 168 19.28 -13.96 9.05
CA THR A 168 19.86 -13.56 10.34
C THR A 168 21.32 -14.01 10.40
N VAL A 169 22.22 -13.09 10.75
CA VAL A 169 23.66 -13.36 10.76
C VAL A 169 24.19 -13.27 12.18
N ASN A 170 24.76 -14.37 12.67
CA ASN A 170 25.60 -14.36 13.86
C ASN A 170 27.07 -14.23 13.48
N PHE A 171 27.87 -13.68 14.39
CA PHE A 171 29.33 -13.61 14.31
C PHE A 171 29.93 -14.38 15.50
N PRO A 172 31.18 -14.85 15.41
CA PRO A 172 31.83 -15.55 16.52
C PRO A 172 31.89 -14.75 17.83
N ASP A 173 31.85 -13.42 17.76
CA ASP A 173 31.96 -12.48 18.89
C ASP A 173 30.69 -11.62 19.12
N CYS A 174 29.68 -11.72 18.25
CA CYS A 174 28.43 -10.97 18.33
C CYS A 174 27.28 -11.82 17.81
N SER A 175 26.29 -12.14 18.66
CA SER A 175 25.20 -13.06 18.30
C SER A 175 23.85 -12.58 18.83
N PHE A 176 22.77 -13.03 18.20
CA PHE A 176 21.43 -12.91 18.76
C PHE A 176 21.36 -13.68 20.08
N THR A 177 20.76 -13.08 21.11
CA THR A 177 20.71 -13.65 22.47
C THR A 177 19.31 -14.13 22.87
N GLU A 178 18.32 -13.74 22.08
CA GLU A 178 16.90 -13.98 22.28
C GLU A 178 16.52 -15.45 21.99
N GLY A 179 17.37 -16.18 21.24
CA GLY A 179 17.25 -17.62 21.06
C GLY A 179 16.11 -18.07 20.14
N TYR A 180 15.64 -17.20 19.24
CA TYR A 180 14.63 -17.53 18.25
C TYR A 180 15.16 -18.54 17.21
N THR A 181 14.30 -19.48 16.80
CA THR A 181 14.56 -20.36 15.65
C THR A 181 14.20 -19.67 14.34
N ASP A 182 14.73 -20.15 13.22
CA ASP A 182 14.38 -19.67 11.87
C ASP A 182 12.85 -19.68 11.65
N GLU A 183 12.14 -20.72 12.12
CA GLU A 183 10.68 -20.82 12.06
C GLU A 183 9.97 -19.73 12.88
N GLN A 184 10.48 -19.40 14.07
CA GLN A 184 9.92 -18.33 14.89
C GLN A 184 10.15 -16.95 14.27
N VAL A 185 11.32 -16.73 13.67
CA VAL A 185 11.60 -15.49 12.93
C VAL A 185 10.75 -15.43 11.65
N GLN A 186 10.57 -16.55 10.95
CA GLN A 186 9.69 -16.66 9.78
C GLN A 186 8.26 -16.24 10.13
N ASP A 187 7.66 -16.80 11.18
CA ASP A 187 6.30 -16.47 11.60
C ASP A 187 6.18 -15.02 12.07
N MET A 188 7.19 -14.52 12.78
CA MET A 188 7.24 -13.14 13.27
C MET A 188 7.35 -12.12 12.12
N MET A 189 8.12 -12.41 11.08
CA MET A 189 8.40 -11.46 10.00
C MET A 189 7.37 -11.56 8.87
N PHE A 190 6.93 -12.77 8.54
CA PHE A 190 6.08 -13.05 7.37
C PHE A 190 4.83 -13.87 7.71
N GLY A 191 4.42 -13.88 8.98
CA GLY A 191 3.14 -14.45 9.40
C GLY A 191 1.96 -13.69 8.78
N PRO A 192 0.78 -14.33 8.66
CA PRO A 192 -0.42 -13.67 8.12
C PRO A 192 -0.86 -12.51 9.02
N SER A 193 -1.64 -11.57 8.47
CA SER A 193 -2.25 -10.51 9.27
C SER A 193 -3.11 -11.11 10.39
N ASP A 194 -2.93 -10.59 11.61
CA ASP A 194 -3.70 -11.00 12.78
C ASP A 194 -4.11 -9.78 13.64
N PRO A 195 -5.35 -9.27 13.47
CA PRO A 195 -5.90 -8.19 14.29
C PRO A 195 -6.01 -8.50 15.78
N ALA A 196 -5.90 -9.78 16.20
CA ALA A 196 -5.90 -10.17 17.61
C ALA A 196 -4.49 -10.22 18.21
N SER A 197 -3.44 -10.05 17.40
CA SER A 197 -2.06 -10.04 17.86
C SER A 197 -1.80 -8.86 18.82
N PRO A 198 -1.08 -9.07 19.94
CA PRO A 198 -0.67 -7.96 20.80
C PRO A 198 0.35 -7.03 20.13
N LEU A 199 0.92 -7.43 19.00
CA LEU A 199 1.84 -6.63 18.20
C LEU A 199 1.12 -5.88 17.07
N TYR A 200 -0.18 -6.08 16.87
CA TYR A 200 -0.94 -5.36 15.85
C TYR A 200 -0.85 -3.83 16.07
N PRO A 201 -0.62 -3.03 15.02
CA PRO A 201 -0.58 -3.39 13.60
C PRO A 201 0.82 -3.63 13.03
N MET A 202 1.80 -3.95 13.87
CA MET A 202 3.17 -4.26 13.47
C MET A 202 3.49 -5.72 13.79
N GLU A 203 2.53 -6.61 13.54
CA GLU A 203 2.63 -8.03 13.88
C GLU A 203 3.47 -8.83 12.87
N SER A 204 3.58 -8.35 11.63
CA SER A 204 4.43 -8.89 10.57
C SER A 204 4.56 -7.91 9.40
N ILE A 205 5.59 -8.05 8.57
CA ILE A 205 5.76 -7.29 7.32
C ILE A 205 4.59 -7.58 6.37
N SER A 206 4.22 -8.86 6.23
CA SER A 206 3.11 -9.29 5.38
C SER A 206 1.77 -8.66 5.80
N GLY A 207 1.50 -8.62 7.11
CA GLY A 207 0.30 -8.01 7.66
C GLY A 207 0.24 -6.51 7.40
N TYR A 208 1.34 -5.80 7.65
CA TYR A 208 1.45 -4.36 7.41
C TYR A 208 1.18 -3.99 5.94
N PHE A 209 1.93 -4.59 5.01
CA PHE A 209 1.85 -4.23 3.59
C PHE A 209 0.54 -4.67 2.95
N SER A 210 -0.04 -5.80 3.37
CA SER A 210 -1.37 -6.21 2.92
C SER A 210 -2.43 -5.14 3.23
N ARG A 211 -2.39 -4.55 4.43
CA ARG A 211 -3.30 -3.45 4.81
C ARG A 211 -2.96 -2.14 4.10
N ALA A 212 -1.69 -1.73 4.12
CA ALA A 212 -1.25 -0.46 3.57
C ALA A 212 -1.57 -0.35 2.07
N SER A 213 -1.40 -1.46 1.34
CA SER A 213 -1.59 -1.56 -0.12
C SER A 213 -3.01 -1.92 -0.55
N TYR A 214 -3.95 -2.11 0.38
CA TYR A 214 -5.30 -2.59 0.09
C TYR A 214 -5.30 -3.95 -0.65
N GLY A 215 -4.34 -4.82 -0.31
CA GLY A 215 -4.15 -6.12 -0.94
C GLY A 215 -3.50 -6.08 -2.32
N ARG A 216 -2.99 -4.93 -2.78
CA ARG A 216 -2.32 -4.78 -4.08
C ARG A 216 -0.86 -5.23 -4.09
N LEU A 217 -0.27 -5.36 -2.90
CA LEU A 217 1.06 -5.91 -2.68
C LEU A 217 0.95 -7.07 -1.69
N ASN A 218 1.33 -8.25 -2.12
CA ASN A 218 1.45 -9.44 -1.29
C ASN A 218 2.94 -9.71 -1.05
N MET A 219 3.45 -9.20 0.08
CA MET A 219 4.83 -9.38 0.46
C MET A 219 4.98 -10.59 1.38
N THR A 220 5.71 -11.60 0.92
CA THR A 220 6.06 -12.82 1.67
C THR A 220 7.57 -12.91 1.81
N GLY A 221 8.08 -13.93 2.51
CA GLY A 221 9.52 -14.13 2.55
C GLY A 221 9.92 -15.50 3.08
N GLU A 222 11.22 -15.77 2.96
CA GLU A 222 11.85 -16.94 3.56
C GLU A 222 13.04 -16.51 4.43
N VAL A 223 13.06 -17.04 5.65
CA VAL A 223 14.10 -16.76 6.64
C VAL A 223 15.11 -17.89 6.70
N TYR A 224 16.38 -17.51 6.67
CA TYR A 224 17.52 -18.39 6.91
C TYR A 224 18.42 -17.81 7.99
N SER A 225 19.23 -18.67 8.62
CA SER A 225 20.27 -18.25 9.55
C SER A 225 21.66 -18.67 9.08
N TYR A 226 22.63 -17.81 9.35
CA TYR A 226 24.04 -18.04 9.06
C TYR A 226 24.93 -17.57 10.20
N THR A 227 26.08 -18.22 10.39
CA THR A 227 27.15 -17.75 11.27
C THR A 227 28.37 -17.45 10.42
N SER A 228 28.81 -16.19 10.45
CA SER A 228 29.97 -15.74 9.69
C SER A 228 31.27 -16.33 10.19
N SER A 229 32.25 -16.33 9.29
CA SER A 229 33.57 -16.90 9.50
C SER A 229 34.46 -16.01 10.36
N ASN A 230 34.19 -14.70 10.39
CA ASN A 230 35.02 -13.69 11.06
C ASN A 230 34.20 -12.86 12.05
N SER A 231 34.88 -12.14 12.93
CA SER A 231 34.24 -11.18 13.84
C SER A 231 33.54 -10.05 13.09
N ILE A 232 32.50 -9.48 13.69
CA ILE A 232 31.70 -8.41 13.08
C ILE A 232 32.55 -7.22 12.61
N ASP A 233 33.54 -6.81 13.41
CA ASP A 233 34.46 -5.71 13.09
C ASP A 233 35.24 -5.91 11.77
N SER A 234 35.42 -7.16 11.34
CA SER A 234 36.15 -7.44 10.09
C SER A 234 35.38 -7.05 8.82
N TYR A 235 34.07 -6.87 8.94
CA TYR A 235 33.15 -6.51 7.86
C TYR A 235 32.77 -5.02 7.84
N VAL A 236 33.24 -4.21 8.81
CA VAL A 236 32.96 -2.76 8.83
C VAL A 236 33.53 -2.11 7.57
N GLY A 237 32.67 -1.40 6.83
CA GLY A 237 32.99 -0.82 5.52
C GLY A 237 33.17 -1.84 4.39
N ARG A 238 32.88 -3.12 4.64
CA ARG A 238 33.04 -4.27 3.73
C ARG A 238 31.77 -5.13 3.69
N THR A 239 30.59 -4.50 3.73
CA THR A 239 29.29 -5.17 3.75
C THR A 239 29.12 -6.14 2.58
N ASP A 240 29.54 -5.77 1.37
CA ASP A 240 29.46 -6.63 0.19
C ASP A 240 30.24 -7.95 0.37
N ASP A 241 31.35 -7.94 1.13
CA ASP A 241 32.11 -9.16 1.42
C ASP A 241 31.35 -10.09 2.38
N LEU A 242 30.59 -9.52 3.33
CA LEU A 242 29.71 -10.29 4.21
C LEU A 242 28.56 -10.92 3.41
N VAL A 243 27.94 -10.15 2.52
CA VAL A 243 26.85 -10.61 1.65
C VAL A 243 27.34 -11.73 0.74
N ASP A 244 28.49 -11.57 0.09
CA ASP A 244 29.09 -12.61 -0.77
C ASP A 244 29.35 -13.91 0.00
N GLU A 245 29.83 -13.80 1.24
CA GLU A 245 30.05 -14.96 2.11
C GLU A 245 28.73 -15.66 2.46
N VAL A 246 27.71 -14.90 2.85
CA VAL A 246 26.38 -15.43 3.21
C VAL A 246 25.72 -16.12 2.02
N LEU A 247 25.67 -15.46 0.86
CA LEU A 247 25.05 -16.01 -0.35
C LEU A 247 25.80 -17.27 -0.82
N ALA A 248 27.13 -17.23 -0.88
CA ALA A 248 27.91 -18.40 -1.28
C ALA A 248 27.79 -19.58 -0.31
N ALA A 249 27.58 -19.32 0.99
CA ALA A 249 27.42 -20.37 1.99
C ALA A 249 26.03 -21.03 1.96
N LEU A 250 25.01 -20.33 1.44
CA LEU A 250 23.63 -20.79 1.39
C LEU A 250 23.19 -21.26 -0.01
N ASP A 251 24.04 -21.10 -1.03
CA ASP A 251 23.80 -21.47 -2.45
C ASP A 251 23.33 -22.92 -2.65
N ASP A 252 23.90 -23.89 -1.92
CA ASP A 252 23.46 -25.31 -2.00
C ASP A 252 22.05 -25.56 -1.40
N ARG A 253 21.45 -24.55 -0.74
CA ARG A 253 20.17 -24.65 0.00
C ARG A 253 19.08 -23.73 -0.55
N ILE A 254 19.45 -22.65 -1.22
CA ILE A 254 18.54 -21.59 -1.65
C ILE A 254 18.67 -21.47 -3.16
N ASP A 255 17.54 -21.54 -3.87
CA ASP A 255 17.46 -21.08 -5.26
C ASP A 255 17.20 -19.57 -5.24
N TYR A 256 18.18 -18.74 -5.56
CA TYR A 256 18.04 -17.29 -5.46
C TYR A 256 17.13 -16.69 -6.52
N SER A 257 16.88 -17.39 -7.63
CA SER A 257 16.01 -16.89 -8.70
C SER A 257 14.55 -16.71 -8.27
N GLN A 258 14.14 -17.33 -7.16
CA GLN A 258 12.78 -17.20 -6.62
C GLN A 258 12.49 -15.83 -5.98
N PHE A 259 13.51 -14.99 -5.77
CA PHE A 259 13.40 -13.67 -5.16
C PHE A 259 13.52 -12.54 -6.20
N ASP A 260 13.38 -12.86 -7.49
CA ASP A 260 13.28 -11.92 -8.61
C ASP A 260 11.83 -11.91 -9.10
N ALA A 261 10.97 -11.12 -8.43
CA ALA A 261 9.53 -11.20 -8.64
C ALA A 261 9.09 -10.69 -10.02
N ASP A 262 9.84 -9.76 -10.61
CA ASP A 262 9.54 -9.21 -11.95
C ASP A 262 10.29 -9.91 -13.10
N GLY A 263 11.18 -10.85 -12.77
CA GLY A 263 11.91 -11.69 -13.72
C GLY A 263 12.95 -10.91 -14.53
N ASN A 264 13.45 -9.81 -13.99
CA ASN A 264 14.38 -8.92 -14.70
C ASN A 264 15.85 -9.38 -14.61
N GLY A 265 16.14 -10.47 -13.89
CA GLY A 265 17.48 -11.00 -13.63
C GLY A 265 18.14 -10.42 -12.37
N THR A 266 17.38 -9.71 -11.54
CA THR A 266 17.83 -9.07 -10.30
C THR A 266 16.95 -9.52 -9.16
N MET A 267 17.54 -10.08 -8.11
CA MET A 267 16.82 -10.33 -6.86
C MET A 267 16.35 -9.01 -6.27
N ASP A 268 15.06 -8.93 -5.96
CA ASP A 268 14.35 -7.70 -5.59
C ASP A 268 15.05 -7.00 -4.43
N THR A 269 15.30 -7.74 -3.34
CA THR A 269 16.03 -7.29 -2.14
C THR A 269 16.50 -8.45 -1.25
N MET A 270 17.40 -8.13 -0.31
CA MET A 270 17.78 -8.99 0.80
C MET A 270 17.69 -8.22 2.13
N LEU A 271 17.05 -8.81 3.14
CA LEU A 271 17.09 -8.34 4.52
C LEU A 271 18.20 -9.08 5.29
N LEU A 272 19.27 -8.38 5.62
CA LEU A 272 20.40 -8.91 6.39
C LEU A 272 20.32 -8.42 7.85
N ALA A 273 19.71 -9.23 8.70
CA ALA A 273 19.51 -8.88 10.11
C ALA A 273 20.73 -9.26 10.95
N LEU A 274 21.32 -8.26 11.61
CA LEU A 274 22.46 -8.42 12.51
C LEU A 274 22.01 -8.34 13.97
N PRO A 275 22.78 -8.88 14.93
CA PRO A 275 22.39 -8.85 16.33
C PRO A 275 22.27 -7.42 16.86
N GLY A 276 21.32 -7.16 17.75
CA GLY A 276 21.14 -5.83 18.35
C GLY A 276 22.30 -5.32 19.21
N SER A 277 23.33 -6.15 19.44
CA SER A 277 24.59 -5.74 20.07
C SER A 277 25.65 -5.26 19.07
N ALA A 278 25.36 -5.31 17.76
CA ALA A 278 26.19 -4.70 16.74
C ALA A 278 26.31 -3.20 16.98
N SER A 279 27.49 -2.65 16.69
CA SER A 279 27.77 -1.22 16.84
C SER A 279 26.78 -0.41 16.01
N THR A 280 26.00 0.45 16.66
CA THR A 280 25.05 1.32 15.97
C THR A 280 25.73 2.42 15.15
N ASP A 281 27.01 2.69 15.42
CA ASP A 281 27.81 3.61 14.60
C ASP A 281 28.17 2.99 13.24
N ASP A 282 28.24 1.65 13.17
CA ASP A 282 28.71 0.92 11.98
C ASP A 282 27.59 0.14 11.27
N TRP A 283 26.56 -0.27 12.00
CA TRP A 283 25.50 -1.18 11.55
C TRP A 283 24.11 -0.65 11.88
N TRP A 284 23.91 0.67 11.73
CA TRP A 284 22.58 1.25 11.72
C TRP A 284 21.76 0.66 10.55
N PRO A 285 20.47 0.31 10.77
CA PRO A 285 19.60 -0.09 9.67
C PRO A 285 19.65 0.91 8.51
N CYS A 286 19.89 0.38 7.32
CA CYS A 286 19.89 1.18 6.10
C CYS A 286 19.60 0.32 4.87
N ASN A 287 19.11 1.00 3.84
CA ASN A 287 18.99 0.50 2.48
C ASN A 287 20.17 0.99 1.63
N GLY A 288 20.76 0.12 0.83
CA GLY A 288 21.85 0.48 -0.07
C GLY A 288 22.05 -0.48 -1.23
N GLY A 289 22.85 -0.05 -2.20
CA GLY A 289 23.24 -0.89 -3.33
C GLY A 289 24.28 -1.94 -2.94
N TYR A 290 24.25 -3.07 -3.64
CA TYR A 290 25.29 -4.10 -3.64
C TYR A 290 26.16 -3.95 -4.90
N TYR A 291 27.49 -3.83 -4.75
CA TYR A 291 28.38 -3.40 -5.84
C TYR A 291 29.27 -4.52 -6.39
N ASN A 292 29.41 -5.64 -5.68
CA ASN A 292 30.22 -6.78 -6.16
C ASN A 292 29.60 -7.48 -7.39
N ASN A 293 28.31 -7.26 -7.68
CA ASN A 293 27.59 -7.71 -8.88
C ASN A 293 27.82 -9.20 -9.21
N ARG A 294 27.81 -10.05 -8.17
CA ARG A 294 28.00 -11.49 -8.29
C ARG A 294 26.67 -12.19 -8.58
N TYR A 295 26.75 -13.20 -9.45
CA TYR A 295 25.58 -13.99 -9.83
C TYR A 295 25.48 -15.25 -8.98
N PHE A 296 24.26 -15.53 -8.51
CA PHE A 296 23.83 -16.78 -7.89
C PHE A 296 22.52 -17.20 -8.55
N ASP A 297 22.41 -18.46 -8.99
CA ASP A 297 21.26 -18.98 -9.75
C ASP A 297 20.77 -18.12 -10.93
N GLY A 298 21.68 -17.39 -11.58
CA GLY A 298 21.38 -16.56 -12.74
C GLY A 298 20.83 -15.17 -12.41
N VAL A 299 20.70 -14.81 -11.14
CA VAL A 299 20.31 -13.47 -10.68
C VAL A 299 21.44 -12.77 -9.94
N VAL A 300 21.36 -11.43 -9.85
CA VAL A 300 22.22 -10.60 -8.99
C VAL A 300 21.38 -9.91 -7.93
N LEU A 301 21.93 -9.69 -6.73
CA LEU A 301 21.27 -8.87 -5.72
C LEU A 301 21.08 -7.41 -6.19
N GLY A 302 19.83 -6.93 -6.17
CA GLY A 302 19.48 -5.54 -6.44
C GLY A 302 19.86 -4.61 -5.30
N ASN A 303 18.98 -4.47 -4.31
CA ASN A 303 19.25 -3.67 -3.11
C ASN A 303 19.39 -4.54 -1.85
N LEU A 304 20.07 -3.99 -0.85
CA LEU A 304 20.35 -4.61 0.43
C LEU A 304 19.76 -3.75 1.54
N CYS A 305 18.94 -4.34 2.40
CA CYS A 305 18.60 -3.77 3.69
C CYS A 305 19.46 -4.47 4.75
N VAL A 306 20.30 -3.76 5.47
CA VAL A 306 21.18 -4.32 6.50
C VAL A 306 21.10 -3.51 7.78
N GLY A 307 21.07 -4.18 8.93
CA GLY A 307 20.99 -3.47 10.20
C GLY A 307 21.08 -4.37 11.42
N GLY A 308 21.66 -3.83 12.49
CA GLY A 308 21.57 -4.39 13.83
C GLY A 308 20.33 -3.87 14.55
N TRP A 309 19.45 -4.77 14.97
CA TRP A 309 18.35 -4.41 15.86
C TRP A 309 18.00 -5.57 16.79
N ALA A 310 17.70 -5.25 18.04
CA ALA A 310 17.43 -6.27 19.05
C ALA A 310 16.04 -6.88 18.82
N LEU A 311 15.96 -8.21 18.74
CA LEU A 311 14.68 -8.92 18.62
C LEU A 311 13.86 -8.87 19.91
N SER A 312 14.41 -8.30 20.99
CA SER A 312 13.66 -7.95 22.20
C SER A 312 12.63 -6.84 22.00
N ASP A 313 12.77 -6.01 20.95
CA ASP A 313 11.77 -5.00 20.53
C ASP A 313 11.24 -5.37 19.14
N VAL A 314 10.30 -6.32 19.11
CA VAL A 314 9.75 -6.88 17.86
C VAL A 314 9.04 -5.81 17.02
N THR A 315 8.29 -4.90 17.65
CA THR A 315 7.59 -3.82 16.95
C THR A 315 8.58 -2.88 16.27
N GLY A 316 9.60 -2.40 16.99
CA GLY A 316 10.64 -1.56 16.41
C GLY A 316 11.44 -2.30 15.32
N PHE A 317 11.72 -3.58 15.53
CA PHE A 317 12.39 -4.44 14.56
C PHE A 317 11.62 -4.53 13.24
N ILE A 318 10.33 -4.88 13.28
CA ILE A 318 9.48 -4.99 12.08
C ILE A 318 9.29 -3.62 11.42
N SER A 319 9.01 -2.57 12.19
CA SER A 319 8.79 -1.23 11.65
C SER A 319 9.99 -0.70 10.89
N THR A 320 11.21 -1.00 11.37
CA THR A 320 12.46 -0.67 10.69
C THR A 320 12.51 -1.35 9.31
N TRP A 321 12.25 -2.65 9.22
CA TRP A 321 12.27 -3.33 7.93
C TRP A 321 11.17 -2.84 6.98
N VAL A 322 9.99 -2.50 7.49
CA VAL A 322 8.92 -1.88 6.68
C VAL A 322 9.40 -0.56 6.09
N HIS A 323 10.08 0.29 6.88
CA HIS A 323 10.69 1.53 6.41
C HIS A 323 11.76 1.27 5.32
N GLU A 324 12.71 0.37 5.58
CA GLU A 324 13.77 0.05 4.61
C GLU A 324 13.23 -0.58 3.32
N LEU A 325 12.14 -1.34 3.39
CA LEU A 325 11.44 -1.88 2.21
C LEU A 325 10.71 -0.76 1.44
N GLY A 326 10.29 0.30 2.11
CA GLY A 326 9.83 1.54 1.47
C GLY A 326 10.90 2.14 0.55
N HIS A 327 12.15 2.20 1.01
CA HIS A 327 13.28 2.58 0.16
C HIS A 327 13.54 1.58 -0.96
N GLY A 328 13.39 0.28 -0.70
CA GLY A 328 13.52 -0.74 -1.74
C GLY A 328 12.53 -0.58 -2.88
N MET A 329 11.32 -0.08 -2.59
CA MET A 329 10.31 0.28 -3.58
C MET A 329 10.51 1.70 -4.16
N GLY A 330 11.54 2.43 -3.73
CA GLY A 330 11.98 3.70 -4.29
C GLY A 330 11.55 4.96 -3.54
N LEU A 331 10.82 4.85 -2.43
CA LEU A 331 10.45 6.02 -1.62
C LEU A 331 11.69 6.62 -0.92
N PRO A 332 11.84 7.95 -0.87
CA PRO A 332 12.91 8.58 -0.11
C PRO A 332 12.50 8.75 1.36
N ASP A 333 13.47 9.14 2.19
CA ASP A 333 13.17 9.62 3.53
C ASP A 333 12.37 10.91 3.49
N TYR A 334 11.41 11.04 4.40
CA TYR A 334 10.65 12.26 4.59
C TYR A 334 11.09 13.08 5.81
N TYR A 335 12.04 12.59 6.62
CA TYR A 335 12.66 13.37 7.69
C TYR A 335 13.75 14.32 7.17
N LYS A 336 14.42 15.04 8.05
CA LYS A 336 15.50 16.00 7.74
C LYS A 336 16.85 15.35 8.03
N TYR A 337 17.85 15.57 7.18
CA TYR A 337 19.19 14.98 7.39
C TYR A 337 20.17 15.87 8.16
N VAL A 338 19.76 17.10 8.51
CA VAL A 338 20.60 17.99 9.32
C VAL A 338 19.94 18.24 10.66
N ASN A 339 20.68 17.90 11.72
CA ASN A 339 20.31 18.20 13.11
C ASN A 339 20.44 19.70 13.36
N THR A 340 19.34 20.43 13.23
CA THR A 340 19.22 21.76 13.82
C THR A 340 18.58 21.65 15.21
N GLU A 341 18.60 22.72 16.00
CA GLU A 341 17.99 22.78 17.34
C GLU A 341 16.50 22.35 17.36
N ASP A 342 15.85 22.26 16.19
CA ASP A 342 14.44 21.91 15.99
C ASP A 342 14.18 20.42 15.66
N GLY A 343 15.22 19.57 15.66
CA GLY A 343 15.11 18.11 15.48
C GLY A 343 14.99 17.64 14.03
N TYR A 344 14.95 16.31 13.85
CA TYR A 344 14.99 15.65 12.55
C TYR A 344 13.64 15.50 11.85
N TYR A 345 12.51 15.65 12.55
CA TYR A 345 11.19 15.39 11.98
C TYR A 345 10.89 16.30 10.79
N GLY A 346 10.46 15.67 9.69
CA GLY A 346 10.10 16.36 8.46
C GLY A 346 8.65 16.78 8.39
N LEU A 347 7.76 16.10 9.11
CA LEU A 347 6.34 16.35 9.19
C LEU A 347 5.92 16.39 10.67
N ASN A 348 5.61 17.58 11.19
CA ASN A 348 5.36 17.74 12.62
C ASN A 348 3.88 17.62 13.01
N GLY A 349 3.63 17.09 14.20
CA GLY A 349 2.28 16.95 14.79
C GLY A 349 1.66 15.58 14.57
N ASP A 350 0.46 15.35 15.12
CA ASP A 350 -0.29 14.10 14.97
C ASP A 350 -0.63 13.77 13.50
N ALA A 351 -0.91 14.78 12.68
CA ALA A 351 -1.08 14.62 11.24
C ALA A 351 0.24 14.36 10.48
N GLY A 352 1.40 14.53 11.13
CA GLY A 352 2.71 14.35 10.53
C GLY A 352 3.12 12.89 10.38
N LEU A 353 2.59 12.00 11.23
CA LEU A 353 3.05 10.61 11.31
C LEU A 353 3.00 9.88 9.96
N GLU A 354 4.15 9.36 9.56
CA GLU A 354 4.35 8.69 8.27
C GLU A 354 5.48 7.65 8.38
N MET A 355 5.32 6.49 7.72
CA MET A 355 6.29 5.40 7.79
C MET A 355 7.71 5.79 7.33
N MET A 356 7.86 6.64 6.33
CA MET A 356 9.13 7.16 5.80
C MET A 356 9.63 8.43 6.53
N ASP A 357 8.89 8.98 7.50
CA ASP A 357 9.36 10.07 8.37
C ASP A 357 9.71 9.54 9.77
N ASP A 358 8.78 8.79 10.38
CA ASP A 358 8.85 8.37 11.79
C ASP A 358 9.13 6.87 11.97
N ALA A 359 9.15 6.08 10.89
CA ALA A 359 9.06 4.61 10.94
C ALA A 359 7.84 4.17 11.78
N PHE A 360 6.71 4.86 11.61
CA PHE A 360 5.52 4.66 12.42
C PHE A 360 4.22 4.96 11.66
N GLY A 361 3.16 4.21 11.99
CA GLY A 361 1.85 4.38 11.37
C GLY A 361 1.78 3.84 9.94
N ASP A 362 0.70 4.19 9.24
CA ASP A 362 0.53 3.82 7.84
C ASP A 362 1.32 4.72 6.89
N MET A 363 1.54 4.24 5.68
CA MET A 363 2.01 5.07 4.58
C MET A 363 0.96 6.12 4.20
N SER A 364 1.39 7.35 3.93
CA SER A 364 0.49 8.44 3.52
C SER A 364 -0.11 8.22 2.14
N ALA A 365 -1.19 8.93 1.81
CA ALA A 365 -1.74 8.90 0.45
C ALA A 365 -0.72 9.27 -0.62
N PHE A 366 0.28 10.10 -0.31
CA PHE A 366 1.40 10.37 -1.22
C PHE A 366 2.19 9.09 -1.51
N SER A 367 2.68 8.42 -0.47
CA SER A 367 3.42 7.16 -0.58
C SER A 367 2.60 6.09 -1.31
N LYS A 368 1.33 5.90 -0.92
CA LYS A 368 0.41 4.95 -1.56
C LYS A 368 0.19 5.25 -3.05
N LEU A 369 0.09 6.52 -3.42
CA LEU A 369 -0.03 6.96 -4.81
C LEU A 369 1.25 6.67 -5.60
N MET A 370 2.41 7.03 -5.05
CA MET A 370 3.71 6.79 -5.70
C MET A 370 3.97 5.30 -5.92
N LEU A 371 3.54 4.44 -5.00
CA LEU A 371 3.65 2.99 -5.08
C LEU A 371 2.62 2.33 -6.01
N GLY A 372 1.66 3.09 -6.56
CA GLY A 372 0.64 2.56 -7.47
C GLY A 372 -0.46 1.76 -6.78
N TRP A 373 -0.75 2.08 -5.50
CA TRP A 373 -1.78 1.38 -4.73
C TRP A 373 -3.18 1.96 -4.89
N TYR A 374 -3.42 2.73 -5.96
CA TYR A 374 -4.75 3.19 -6.35
C TYR A 374 -5.06 2.74 -7.78
N THR A 375 -6.35 2.65 -8.11
CA THR A 375 -6.81 2.69 -9.50
C THR A 375 -6.92 4.14 -9.95
N THR A 376 -7.05 4.36 -11.26
CA THR A 376 -7.20 5.73 -11.80
C THR A 376 -8.44 6.43 -11.24
N ASP A 377 -9.54 5.71 -11.00
CA ASP A 377 -10.80 6.27 -10.49
C ASP A 377 -10.79 6.53 -8.97
N GLU A 378 -9.92 5.84 -8.24
CA GLU A 378 -9.71 6.06 -6.80
C GLU A 378 -8.89 7.33 -6.50
N VAL A 379 -8.18 7.86 -7.50
CA VAL A 379 -7.49 9.14 -7.44
C VAL A 379 -8.38 10.24 -8.03
N MET A 380 -9.07 10.97 -7.16
CA MET A 380 -9.99 12.02 -7.58
C MET A 380 -9.22 13.30 -7.94
N LEU A 381 -9.10 13.60 -9.23
CA LEU A 381 -8.36 14.77 -9.72
C LEU A 381 -9.25 16.03 -9.75
N TYR A 382 -8.81 17.09 -9.07
CA TYR A 382 -9.40 18.42 -9.20
C TYR A 382 -9.00 19.07 -10.53
N ASN A 383 -9.99 19.53 -11.31
CA ASN A 383 -9.78 20.08 -12.65
C ASN A 383 -10.41 21.47 -12.87
N GLY A 384 -10.77 22.19 -11.80
CA GLY A 384 -11.21 23.58 -11.83
C GLY A 384 -12.66 23.79 -11.39
N GLY A 385 -13.07 25.06 -11.28
CA GLY A 385 -14.40 25.44 -10.81
C GLY A 385 -14.67 24.98 -9.37
N THR A 386 -15.92 24.61 -9.09
CA THR A 386 -16.32 24.03 -7.80
C THR A 386 -16.62 22.54 -7.98
N GLN A 387 -15.91 21.70 -7.24
CA GLN A 387 -16.09 20.25 -7.24
C GLN A 387 -16.23 19.72 -5.82
N THR A 388 -17.02 18.67 -5.67
CA THR A 388 -17.28 18.04 -4.39
C THR A 388 -16.95 16.56 -4.48
N TYR A 389 -16.22 16.08 -3.48
CA TYR A 389 -15.68 14.73 -3.37
C TYR A 389 -16.12 14.10 -2.05
N THR A 390 -16.06 12.77 -1.99
CA THR A 390 -16.27 12.01 -0.76
C THR A 390 -15.00 11.25 -0.43
N LEU A 391 -14.42 11.50 0.75
CA LEU A 391 -13.29 10.76 1.27
C LEU A 391 -13.75 9.82 2.38
N GLN A 392 -13.32 8.56 2.25
CA GLN A 392 -13.43 7.55 3.29
C GLN A 392 -12.07 7.43 3.99
N SER A 393 -12.03 6.76 5.14
CA SER A 393 -10.76 6.54 5.83
C SER A 393 -9.78 5.80 4.92
N SER A 394 -8.54 6.29 4.83
CA SER A 394 -7.44 5.64 4.12
C SER A 394 -7.06 4.28 4.73
N GLN A 395 -7.58 3.95 5.92
CA GLN A 395 -7.42 2.65 6.58
C GLN A 395 -8.47 1.62 6.11
N GLN A 396 -9.52 2.06 5.41
CA GLN A 396 -10.66 1.23 5.03
C GLN A 396 -10.85 1.16 3.51
N ALA A 397 -10.58 2.25 2.81
CA ALA A 397 -10.80 2.33 1.37
C ALA A 397 -9.65 3.09 0.68
N PRO A 398 -9.30 2.68 -0.54
CA PRO A 398 -8.39 3.43 -1.38
C PRO A 398 -9.09 4.63 -2.01
N ASN A 399 -8.89 5.82 -1.44
CA ASN A 399 -9.24 7.07 -2.11
C ASN A 399 -8.36 8.25 -1.65
N CYS A 400 -8.13 9.18 -2.57
CA CYS A 400 -7.51 10.47 -2.28
C CYS A 400 -7.99 11.53 -3.27
N ILE A 401 -7.77 12.81 -2.95
CA ILE A 401 -7.99 13.92 -3.89
C ILE A 401 -6.64 14.52 -4.23
N VAL A 402 -6.38 14.74 -5.52
CA VAL A 402 -5.19 15.44 -6.01
C VAL A 402 -5.58 16.79 -6.55
N ILE A 403 -4.93 17.84 -6.06
CA ILE A 403 -5.06 19.22 -6.54
C ILE A 403 -3.76 19.56 -7.25
N PRO A 404 -3.71 19.49 -8.59
CA PRO A 404 -2.48 19.73 -9.32
C PRO A 404 -2.19 21.23 -9.45
N ARG A 405 -0.91 21.61 -9.39
CA ARG A 405 -0.49 22.98 -9.75
C ARG A 405 -0.51 23.20 -11.27
N TYR A 406 -0.07 22.18 -12.01
CA TYR A 406 0.08 22.16 -13.46
C TYR A 406 -0.51 20.87 -14.06
N ASP A 407 -0.04 20.44 -15.22
CA ASP A 407 -0.27 19.06 -15.67
C ASP A 407 0.31 18.09 -14.62
N ILE A 408 -0.48 17.10 -14.20
CA ILE A 408 -0.08 16.15 -13.16
C ILE A 408 1.08 15.27 -13.63
N ASN A 409 1.30 15.11 -14.95
CA ASN A 409 2.46 14.42 -15.55
C ASN A 409 2.74 13.04 -14.92
N GLY A 410 1.74 12.16 -14.90
CA GLY A 410 1.87 10.85 -14.24
C GLY A 410 2.16 10.95 -12.75
N TYR A 411 1.72 12.04 -12.11
CA TYR A 411 1.97 12.39 -10.71
C TYR A 411 3.44 12.73 -10.38
N LEU A 412 4.26 13.02 -11.39
CA LEU A 412 5.65 13.46 -11.25
C LEU A 412 5.75 14.99 -11.40
N SER A 413 5.00 15.71 -10.57
CA SER A 413 4.89 17.17 -10.58
C SER A 413 4.59 17.74 -9.19
N GLU A 414 4.27 19.03 -9.10
CA GLU A 414 3.84 19.68 -7.87
C GLU A 414 2.31 19.63 -7.72
N TYR A 415 1.85 19.19 -6.55
CA TYR A 415 0.43 19.07 -6.24
C TYR A 415 0.19 19.05 -4.73
N PHE A 416 -1.06 19.29 -4.32
CA PHE A 416 -1.53 18.88 -3.01
C PHE A 416 -2.25 17.55 -3.13
N ILE A 417 -2.08 16.68 -2.12
CA ILE A 417 -2.89 15.47 -1.97
C ILE A 417 -3.65 15.52 -0.65
N VAL A 418 -4.93 15.15 -0.70
CA VAL A 418 -5.86 15.18 0.42
C VAL A 418 -6.31 13.76 0.74
N GLU A 419 -6.21 13.39 2.01
CA GLU A 419 -6.69 12.10 2.52
C GLU A 419 -7.43 12.27 3.84
N TYR A 420 -8.21 11.25 4.21
CA TYR A 420 -8.81 11.13 5.52
C TYR A 420 -8.13 10.00 6.29
N ALA A 421 -7.38 10.34 7.34
CA ALA A 421 -6.71 9.35 8.19
C ALA A 421 -7.44 9.18 9.53
N THR A 422 -7.50 7.96 10.04
CA THR A 422 -8.20 7.60 11.29
C THR A 422 -7.38 6.66 12.16
N TYR A 423 -7.80 6.50 13.42
CA TYR A 423 -7.27 5.52 14.39
C TYR A 423 -7.76 4.09 14.08
N GLU A 424 -7.47 3.57 12.90
CA GLU A 424 -7.80 2.20 12.49
C GLU A 424 -6.61 1.57 11.77
N GLY A 425 -6.63 0.26 11.51
CA GLY A 425 -5.63 -0.39 10.67
C GLY A 425 -4.19 -0.19 11.15
N ASN A 426 -3.33 0.27 10.24
CA ASN A 426 -1.92 0.57 10.54
C ASN A 426 -1.75 1.81 11.43
N ASN A 427 -2.81 2.60 11.63
CA ASN A 427 -2.82 3.79 12.46
C ASN A 427 -3.40 3.56 13.88
N ILE A 428 -3.54 2.31 14.36
CA ILE A 428 -3.94 2.03 15.75
C ILE A 428 -2.82 2.43 16.72
N HIS A 429 -2.72 3.73 16.99
CA HIS A 429 -1.86 4.34 18.00
C HIS A 429 -2.42 5.68 18.46
N TRP A 430 -2.33 5.99 19.76
CA TRP A 430 -3.04 7.12 20.38
C TRP A 430 -2.74 8.48 19.75
N LEU A 431 -1.64 8.61 19.01
CA LEU A 431 -1.33 9.81 18.24
C LEU A 431 -2.36 10.07 17.11
N PHE A 432 -2.99 9.03 16.55
CA PHE A 432 -4.06 9.16 15.57
C PHE A 432 -5.46 9.32 16.20
N ALA A 433 -5.58 9.45 17.53
CA ALA A 433 -6.86 9.44 18.23
C ALA A 433 -7.84 10.53 17.76
N ASN A 434 -7.32 11.66 17.26
CA ASN A 434 -8.14 12.72 16.69
C ASN A 434 -8.64 12.36 15.28
N GLY A 435 -7.76 11.81 14.43
CA GLY A 435 -8.01 11.59 13.01
C GLY A 435 -8.48 12.84 12.27
N GLY A 436 -8.69 12.73 10.97
CA GLY A 436 -9.27 13.78 10.16
C GLY A 436 -8.56 13.98 8.83
N ILE A 437 -8.83 15.10 8.20
CA ILE A 437 -8.30 15.41 6.88
C ILE A 437 -6.84 15.84 7.01
N ARG A 438 -5.97 15.16 6.27
CA ARG A 438 -4.56 15.52 6.08
C ARG A 438 -4.37 16.04 4.66
N ILE A 439 -3.65 17.14 4.52
CA ILE A 439 -3.25 17.69 3.23
C ILE A 439 -1.72 17.74 3.19
N LEU A 440 -1.14 17.08 2.21
CA LEU A 440 0.30 17.08 1.96
C LEU A 440 0.61 17.91 0.72
N HIS A 441 1.67 18.71 0.78
CA HIS A 441 2.24 19.40 -0.36
C HIS A 441 3.37 18.55 -0.93
N CYS A 442 3.20 18.09 -2.16
CA CYS A 442 4.06 17.13 -2.83
C CYS A 442 4.84 17.83 -3.95
N GLN A 443 6.13 17.51 -4.05
CA GLN A 443 6.97 17.89 -5.17
C GLN A 443 7.72 16.65 -5.68
N ALA A 444 7.09 15.98 -6.64
CA ALA A 444 7.49 14.66 -7.11
C ALA A 444 8.24 14.65 -8.46
N GLU A 445 8.74 15.81 -8.90
CA GLU A 445 9.56 15.89 -10.11
C GLU A 445 10.78 14.96 -10.00
N ILE A 446 11.09 14.24 -11.10
CA ILE A 446 12.26 13.37 -11.21
C ILE A 446 13.40 14.10 -11.92
N VAL A 447 14.63 13.89 -11.45
CA VAL A 447 15.86 14.35 -12.09
C VAL A 447 16.88 13.21 -12.18
N GLU A 448 17.88 13.36 -13.05
CA GLU A 448 19.04 12.48 -13.03
C GLU A 448 19.97 12.92 -11.89
N GLY A 449 20.05 12.09 -10.85
CA GLY A 449 20.83 12.29 -9.63
C GLY A 449 22.24 11.72 -9.71
N TYR A 450 22.88 11.57 -8.55
CA TYR A 450 24.21 10.96 -8.45
C TYR A 450 24.20 9.45 -8.73
N TRP A 451 23.09 8.78 -8.43
CA TRP A 451 22.97 7.32 -8.42
C TRP A 451 21.96 6.80 -9.45
N GLY A 452 21.46 7.69 -10.30
CA GLY A 452 20.40 7.42 -11.27
C GLY A 452 19.22 8.38 -11.13
N PRO A 453 18.10 8.11 -11.81
CA PRO A 453 16.88 8.88 -11.66
C PRO A 453 16.38 8.89 -10.20
N GLU A 454 16.13 10.06 -9.64
CA GLU A 454 15.65 10.23 -8.27
C GLU A 454 14.61 11.35 -8.18
N LEU A 455 13.82 11.38 -7.10
CA LEU A 455 13.01 12.54 -6.77
C LEU A 455 13.92 13.74 -6.53
N LYS A 456 13.61 14.86 -7.18
CA LYS A 456 14.49 16.03 -7.27
C LYS A 456 15.01 16.52 -5.92
N TYR A 457 14.15 16.52 -4.92
CA TYR A 457 14.45 17.01 -3.57
C TYR A 457 14.64 15.87 -2.57
N ASN A 458 15.00 14.67 -3.03
CA ASN A 458 15.46 13.57 -2.20
C ASN A 458 16.59 14.02 -1.27
N ASN A 459 16.67 13.49 -0.06
CA ASN A 459 17.55 13.99 0.99
C ASN A 459 19.05 13.83 0.69
N TYR A 460 19.43 12.83 -0.11
CA TYR A 460 20.81 12.68 -0.64
C TYR A 460 21.02 13.34 -2.01
N GLY A 461 19.97 13.95 -2.56
CA GLY A 461 19.93 14.51 -3.90
C GLY A 461 20.61 15.88 -4.00
N MET A 462 21.01 16.23 -5.22
CA MET A 462 21.78 17.47 -5.47
C MET A 462 21.00 18.77 -5.21
N TYR A 463 19.66 18.70 -5.12
CA TYR A 463 18.80 19.86 -4.90
C TYR A 463 18.24 19.94 -3.47
N TYR A 464 18.61 19.02 -2.58
CA TYR A 464 18.19 19.08 -1.19
C TYR A 464 18.72 20.35 -0.50
N ASP A 465 17.80 21.12 0.09
CA ASP A 465 18.12 22.35 0.82
C ASP A 465 18.07 22.04 2.34
N ASP A 466 19.26 21.98 2.94
CA ASP A 466 19.45 21.61 4.36
C ASP A 466 18.90 22.64 5.35
N SER A 467 18.58 23.86 4.90
CA SER A 467 17.88 24.85 5.72
C SER A 467 16.46 24.41 6.06
N ASN A 468 15.91 23.44 5.30
CA ASN A 468 14.55 22.95 5.43
C ASN A 468 13.48 24.04 5.31
N GLN A 469 13.80 25.18 4.69
CA GLN A 469 12.86 26.28 4.42
C GLN A 469 12.29 26.28 2.99
N LYS A 470 12.87 25.47 2.09
CA LYS A 470 12.53 25.46 0.66
C LYS A 470 11.83 24.17 0.20
N GLN A 471 11.89 23.82 -1.08
CA GLN A 471 11.27 22.61 -1.57
C GLN A 471 11.79 21.36 -0.87
N ARG A 472 10.86 20.44 -0.63
CA ARG A 472 11.08 19.07 -0.19
C ARG A 472 10.13 18.18 -0.96
N VAL A 473 10.44 16.89 -1.06
CA VAL A 473 9.54 15.90 -1.67
C VAL A 473 8.15 15.98 -1.05
N LEU A 474 8.09 16.11 0.27
CA LEU A 474 6.85 16.15 1.03
C LEU A 474 6.91 17.22 2.13
N ARG A 475 5.81 17.96 2.28
CA ARG A 475 5.54 18.83 3.42
C ARG A 475 4.10 18.67 3.89
N LEU A 476 3.87 18.89 5.19
CA LEU A 476 2.53 18.90 5.76
C LEU A 476 1.92 20.31 5.70
N VAL A 477 0.69 20.43 5.21
CA VAL A 477 -0.11 21.64 5.37
C VAL A 477 -0.65 21.69 6.80
N ASN A 478 -0.64 22.87 7.43
CA ASN A 478 -0.98 23.04 8.84
C ASN A 478 -0.05 22.24 9.78
N GLU A 479 1.22 22.15 9.39
CA GLU A 479 2.27 21.47 10.14
C GLU A 479 2.28 21.88 11.62
N GLY A 480 2.38 20.89 12.50
CA GLY A 480 2.39 21.07 13.96
C GLY A 480 1.02 21.38 14.60
N ASN A 481 -0.04 21.55 13.80
CA ASN A 481 -1.38 21.92 14.28
C ASN A 481 -2.45 20.85 14.02
N GLY A 482 -2.03 19.68 13.54
CA GLY A 482 -2.85 18.48 13.42
C GLY A 482 -3.85 18.45 12.27
N PHE A 483 -4.73 17.45 12.32
CA PHE A 483 -5.71 17.16 11.27
C PHE A 483 -6.80 18.22 11.18
N PHE A 484 -7.34 18.41 9.98
CA PHE A 484 -8.52 19.25 9.77
C PHE A 484 -9.80 18.46 10.02
N GLY A 485 -10.71 19.04 10.82
CA GLY A 485 -12.02 18.47 11.12
C GLY A 485 -13.18 19.13 10.37
N SER A 486 -14.40 18.74 10.75
CA SER A 486 -15.64 19.26 10.16
C SER A 486 -15.71 20.80 10.20
N GLY A 487 -16.00 21.42 9.06
CA GLY A 487 -16.13 22.88 8.93
C GLY A 487 -14.81 23.62 8.72
N ALA A 488 -13.68 22.92 8.62
CA ALA A 488 -12.40 23.54 8.29
C ALA A 488 -12.43 24.15 6.87
N VAL A 489 -11.78 25.30 6.72
CA VAL A 489 -11.61 25.99 5.45
C VAL A 489 -10.12 26.26 5.27
N ILE A 490 -9.53 25.68 4.24
CA ILE A 490 -8.11 25.74 3.91
C ILE A 490 -7.95 26.58 2.66
N ASN A 491 -7.15 27.64 2.72
CA ASN A 491 -6.87 28.56 1.62
C ASN A 491 -5.45 29.16 1.77
N SER A 492 -5.09 30.16 0.96
CA SER A 492 -3.74 30.76 0.98
C SER A 492 -3.33 31.41 2.32
N GLY A 493 -4.27 31.60 3.26
CA GLY A 493 -3.98 32.01 4.63
C GLY A 493 -3.61 30.86 5.57
N THR A 494 -3.82 29.59 5.17
CA THR A 494 -3.46 28.41 5.96
C THR A 494 -1.97 28.11 5.81
N ALA A 495 -1.27 27.91 6.93
CA ALA A 495 0.17 27.63 6.92
C ALA A 495 0.50 26.41 6.04
N GLY A 496 1.47 26.58 5.13
CA GLY A 496 1.90 25.53 4.20
C GLY A 496 0.97 25.29 3.00
N PHE A 497 -0.21 25.92 2.92
CA PHE A 497 -1.10 25.81 1.76
C PHE A 497 -0.77 26.88 0.70
N ALA A 498 0.40 26.74 0.10
CA ALA A 498 0.88 27.59 -0.99
C ALA A 498 1.84 26.80 -1.89
N TRP A 499 1.81 27.12 -3.19
CA TRP A 499 2.76 26.59 -4.15
C TRP A 499 4.15 27.19 -3.93
N TYR A 500 5.18 26.48 -4.38
CA TYR A 500 6.55 26.97 -4.35
C TYR A 500 6.76 28.12 -5.35
N ASP A 501 7.43 29.20 -4.94
CA ASP A 501 7.87 30.25 -5.86
C ASP A 501 9.18 29.85 -6.58
N ASP A 502 9.68 30.73 -7.46
CA ASP A 502 10.93 30.51 -8.20
C ASP A 502 12.16 30.42 -7.28
N ASN A 503 12.05 30.85 -6.01
CA ASN A 503 13.10 30.75 -5.00
C ASN A 503 12.93 29.53 -4.08
N GLY A 504 11.83 28.79 -4.24
CA GLY A 504 11.51 27.59 -3.50
C GLY A 504 10.72 27.74 -2.21
N TYR A 505 10.20 28.92 -1.93
CA TYR A 505 9.38 29.16 -0.74
C TYR A 505 7.89 28.95 -1.05
N GLN A 506 7.12 28.47 -0.06
CA GLN A 506 5.67 28.29 -0.16
C GLN A 506 4.94 29.64 -0.08
N THR A 507 4.95 30.43 -1.17
CA THR A 507 4.42 31.81 -1.18
C THR A 507 3.46 32.11 -2.32
N VAL A 508 3.28 31.19 -3.27
CA VAL A 508 2.38 31.41 -4.41
C VAL A 508 0.98 30.93 -4.03
N ASP A 509 -0.01 31.82 -4.12
CA ASP A 509 -1.41 31.52 -3.81
C ASP A 509 -1.93 30.36 -4.68
N PRO A 510 -2.49 29.29 -4.09
CA PRO A 510 -3.05 28.20 -4.85
C PRO A 510 -4.23 28.57 -5.75
N GLY A 511 -4.92 29.67 -5.46
CA GLY A 511 -6.12 30.10 -6.18
C GLY A 511 -7.30 29.15 -5.96
N VAL A 512 -7.28 28.37 -4.88
CA VAL A 512 -8.34 27.45 -4.50
C VAL A 512 -8.59 27.47 -2.99
N THR A 513 -9.80 27.11 -2.59
CA THR A 513 -10.20 26.89 -1.21
C THR A 513 -10.72 25.47 -1.05
N VAL A 514 -10.20 24.72 -0.07
CA VAL A 514 -10.68 23.39 0.32
C VAL A 514 -11.57 23.55 1.56
N SER A 515 -12.83 23.13 1.46
CA SER A 515 -13.82 23.17 2.54
C SER A 515 -14.15 21.75 2.99
N VAL A 516 -13.97 21.46 4.28
CA VAL A 516 -14.28 20.17 4.89
C VAL A 516 -15.71 20.18 5.40
N GLY A 517 -16.55 19.31 4.84
CA GLY A 517 -17.93 19.09 5.25
C GLY A 517 -18.04 18.41 6.62
N GLN A 518 -19.26 18.05 7.01
CA GLN A 518 -19.46 17.29 8.25
C GLN A 518 -19.12 15.82 8.03
N LEU A 519 -18.43 15.20 9.00
CA LEU A 519 -18.26 13.75 9.06
C LEU A 519 -19.65 13.08 9.14
N THR A 520 -20.02 12.36 8.09
CA THR A 520 -21.32 11.67 7.99
C THR A 520 -21.06 10.25 7.54
N ASP A 521 -21.59 9.28 8.29
CA ASP A 521 -21.45 7.85 8.00
C ASP A 521 -20.00 7.39 7.74
N GLY A 522 -19.05 7.91 8.52
CA GLY A 522 -17.63 7.57 8.42
C GLY A 522 -16.90 8.17 7.23
N SER A 523 -17.49 9.16 6.54
CA SER A 523 -16.89 9.84 5.40
C SER A 523 -16.97 11.36 5.50
N TYR A 524 -15.99 12.04 4.91
CA TYR A 524 -15.99 13.49 4.75
C TYR A 524 -16.38 13.87 3.33
N THR A 525 -17.26 14.87 3.21
CA THR A 525 -17.44 15.60 1.95
C THR A 525 -16.37 16.69 1.87
N ILE A 526 -15.61 16.75 0.78
CA ILE A 526 -14.61 17.78 0.52
C ILE A 526 -15.04 18.61 -0.69
N THR A 527 -15.19 19.91 -0.51
CA THR A 527 -15.52 20.83 -1.61
C THR A 527 -14.32 21.71 -1.92
N ILE A 528 -13.89 21.73 -3.18
CA ILE A 528 -12.79 22.56 -3.66
C ILE A 528 -13.36 23.59 -4.63
N SER A 529 -13.06 24.88 -4.40
CA SER A 529 -13.55 25.99 -5.22
C SER A 529 -12.44 26.99 -5.56
N GLN A 530 -12.46 27.53 -6.79
CA GLN A 530 -11.62 28.66 -7.24
C GLN A 530 -12.11 30.02 -6.76
#